data_AF-U3NFN9-F1
#
_entry.id   AF-U3NFN9-F1
#
_cell.length_a   1.000
_cell.length_b   1.000
_cell.length_c   1.000
_cell.angle_alpha   90.00
_cell.angle_beta   90.00
_cell.angle_gamma   90.00
#
_symmetry.space_group_name_H-M   'P 1'
#
loop_
_entity.id
_entity.type
_entity.pdbx_description
1 polymer ?
#
loop_
_entity_poly.entity_id
_entity_poly.type
_entity_poly.pdbx_seq_one_letter_code
_entity_poly.pdbx_strand_id
1 'polypeptide(L)'
;VGEKPTLLRLRGSFNYEDRPWKNVLPIFFSTRNFETLRGREIATGGDATKKRLTNLNLQNLMDRAYSEWQILAKQGSSENEWEDQTIRRRKDLLIRRINLAKDFLQTRIRPEWMVLDFLPVLPPELRPIVELYEGESITSDPNELYRKIIYRNNTLIDFLSGSEFTPEGLMVCQKRLIQEAVDALIDNGIRGQPMRDVNNRPYKSFSELIEGKEGRFRENLLGKRVDYSGRSVIVVGPSLSLHQCGLPRELSIELFQAFVIRNLIGWRIARNLRAAKNMIRKGEPIIWKVPQEVMRGHPILLNRAPTLHRLGIQAYQPI
;
A
#
# COMPACT_ATOMS: atom_id res chain seq x y z
N VAL A 1 24.15 29.11 3.90
CA VAL A 1 23.91 28.43 5.22
C VAL A 1 24.47 26.99 5.25
N GLY A 2 24.88 26.40 4.11
CA GLY A 2 25.25 24.98 3.98
C GLY A 2 26.64 24.52 4.43
N GLU A 3 27.43 25.34 5.13
CA GLU A 3 28.79 24.99 5.56
C GLU A 3 29.09 25.33 7.03
N LYS A 4 28.10 25.22 7.93
CA LYS A 4 28.42 25.32 9.36
C LYS A 4 29.06 24.00 9.81
N PRO A 5 30.24 24.04 10.46
CA PRO A 5 30.93 22.84 10.91
C PRO A 5 30.06 22.13 11.94
N THR A 6 29.78 20.85 11.71
CA THR A 6 29.15 19.99 12.70
C THR A 6 30.21 19.35 13.61
N LEU A 7 29.94 19.11 14.89
CA LEU A 7 30.80 18.37 15.83
C LEU A 7 31.35 17.05 15.23
N LEU A 8 30.58 16.38 14.38
CA LEU A 8 31.02 15.15 13.69
C LEU A 8 31.98 15.39 12.51
N ARG A 9 31.93 16.56 11.86
CA ARG A 9 32.91 16.98 10.83
C ARG A 9 34.20 17.51 11.47
N LEU A 10 34.13 17.97 12.71
CA LEU A 10 35.28 18.50 13.45
C LEU A 10 36.33 17.42 13.79
N ARG A 11 36.01 16.12 13.67
CA ARG A 11 36.97 15.03 13.88
C ARG A 11 38.14 15.01 12.89
N GLY A 12 38.04 15.67 11.74
CA GLY A 12 39.09 15.66 10.70
C GLY A 12 39.77 17.00 10.44
N SER A 13 39.38 18.08 11.14
CA SER A 13 39.83 19.45 10.84
C SER A 13 40.62 20.11 11.97
N PHE A 14 40.93 19.38 13.04
CA PHE A 14 41.71 19.91 14.15
C PHE A 14 43.08 19.24 14.19
N ASN A 15 44.10 19.98 13.73
CA ASN A 15 45.45 19.77 14.23
C ASN A 15 45.40 20.04 15.74
N TYR A 16 45.81 19.05 16.53
CA TYR A 16 45.65 19.05 17.99
C TYR A 16 46.46 20.16 18.69
N GLU A 17 47.32 20.86 17.94
CA GLU A 17 48.39 21.70 18.48
C GLU A 17 48.08 23.22 18.51
N ASP A 18 47.11 23.73 17.74
CA ASP A 18 47.09 25.18 17.47
C ASP A 18 45.95 26.00 18.12
N ARG A 19 44.97 25.39 18.80
CA ARG A 19 43.91 26.16 19.49
C ARG A 19 43.50 25.58 20.85
N PRO A 20 43.62 26.33 21.96
CA PRO A 20 43.15 25.87 23.26
C PRO A 20 41.62 25.78 23.24
N TRP A 21 41.11 24.56 23.47
CA TRP A 21 39.69 24.22 23.61
C TRP A 21 38.91 25.18 24.55
N LYS A 22 39.61 25.76 25.53
CA LYS A 22 39.10 26.72 26.52
C LYS A 22 38.39 27.94 25.92
N ASN A 23 38.74 28.39 24.72
CA ASN A 23 38.15 29.59 24.13
C ASN A 23 36.99 29.28 23.16
N VAL A 24 36.88 28.04 22.69
CA VAL A 24 35.92 27.64 21.65
C VAL A 24 34.65 27.04 22.27
N LEU A 25 34.81 26.18 23.28
CA LEU A 25 33.68 25.52 23.94
C LEU A 25 32.68 26.50 24.60
N PRO A 26 33.10 27.56 25.33
CA PRO A 26 32.16 28.47 25.98
C PRO A 26 31.23 29.22 25.01
N ILE A 27 31.69 29.45 23.77
CA ILE A 27 30.91 30.11 22.71
C ILE A 27 29.76 29.21 22.24
N PHE A 28 29.97 27.89 22.23
CA PHE A 28 28.97 26.90 21.84
C PHE A 28 27.98 26.55 22.96
N PHE A 29 28.38 26.71 24.23
CA PHE A 29 27.55 26.41 25.40
C PHE A 29 26.85 27.64 26.01
N SER A 30 26.95 28.84 25.40
CA SER A 30 26.07 29.95 25.80
C SER A 30 24.61 29.56 25.54
N THR A 31 23.68 29.90 26.44
CA THR A 31 22.29 29.42 26.41
C THR A 31 21.62 29.52 25.04
N ARG A 32 21.81 30.65 24.34
CA ARG A 32 21.25 30.90 23.00
C ARG A 32 21.96 30.13 21.88
N ASN A 33 23.29 29.97 21.98
CA ASN A 33 24.07 29.19 21.01
C ASN A 33 23.91 27.67 21.24
N PHE A 34 23.66 27.26 22.47
CA PHE A 34 23.40 25.88 22.86
C PHE A 34 22.05 25.41 22.34
N GLU A 35 20.99 26.21 22.44
CA GLU A 35 19.69 25.86 21.83
C GLU A 35 19.78 25.74 20.31
N THR A 36 20.50 26.67 19.65
CA THR A 36 20.70 26.62 18.20
C THR A 36 21.63 25.49 17.76
N LEU A 37 22.59 25.08 18.60
CA LEU A 37 23.46 23.91 18.39
C LEU A 37 22.69 22.60 18.64
N ARG A 38 21.92 22.52 19.72
CA ARG A 38 21.04 21.40 20.06
C ARG A 38 20.00 21.14 18.96
N GLY A 39 19.32 22.18 18.48
CA GLY A 39 18.37 22.07 17.37
C GLY A 39 19.00 21.75 16.00
N ARG A 40 20.32 21.93 15.85
CA ARG A 40 21.09 21.56 14.65
C ARG A 40 21.72 20.17 14.73
N GLU A 41 22.23 19.77 15.89
CA GLU A 41 23.12 18.60 16.04
C GLU A 41 22.50 17.47 16.87
N ILE A 42 21.59 17.79 17.80
CA ILE A 42 20.89 16.86 18.69
C ILE A 42 19.41 16.79 18.31
N ALA A 43 19.09 16.98 17.03
CA ALA A 43 17.77 16.65 16.53
C ALA A 43 17.64 15.13 16.49
N THR A 44 16.53 14.59 17.02
CA THR A 44 16.23 13.15 17.02
C THR A 44 15.01 12.87 16.13
N GLY A 45 14.91 11.64 15.60
CA GLY A 45 13.76 11.18 14.83
C GLY A 45 13.72 11.62 13.35
N GLY A 46 12.49 11.69 12.81
CA GLY A 46 12.23 12.01 11.40
C GLY A 46 12.75 13.39 10.99
N ASP A 47 12.58 14.40 11.85
CA ASP A 47 13.03 15.79 11.60
C ASP A 47 14.54 15.86 11.31
N ALA A 48 15.33 15.11 12.08
CA ALA A 48 16.78 15.05 11.93
C ALA A 48 17.19 14.38 10.61
N THR A 49 16.52 13.28 10.28
CA THR A 49 16.73 12.53 9.03
C THR A 49 16.40 13.43 7.83
N LYS A 50 15.27 14.14 7.88
CA LYS A 50 14.88 15.08 6.84
C LYS A 50 15.91 16.19 6.64
N LYS A 51 16.37 16.85 7.71
CA LYS A 51 17.43 17.87 7.65
C LYS A 51 18.73 17.34 7.04
N ARG A 52 19.06 16.06 7.24
CA ARG A 52 20.24 15.44 6.62
C ARG A 52 20.02 15.19 5.13
N LEU A 53 18.83 14.72 4.74
CA LEU A 53 18.46 14.45 3.36
C LEU A 53 18.33 15.74 2.52
N THR A 54 17.83 16.84 3.10
CA THR A 54 17.72 18.13 2.40
C THR A 54 19.08 18.75 2.08
N ASN A 55 20.07 18.55 2.97
CA ASN A 55 21.43 19.05 2.79
C ASN A 55 22.32 18.11 1.96
N LEU A 56 21.77 17.02 1.43
CA LEU A 56 22.54 15.99 0.74
C LEU A 56 22.71 16.36 -0.74
N ASN A 57 23.97 16.53 -1.17
CA ASN A 57 24.29 16.67 -2.58
C ASN A 57 24.56 15.27 -3.18
N LEU A 58 23.60 14.79 -3.99
CA LEU A 58 23.65 13.47 -4.61
C LEU A 58 24.83 13.31 -5.57
N GLN A 59 25.18 14.36 -6.33
CA GLN A 59 26.29 14.32 -7.28
C GLN A 59 27.62 14.10 -6.56
N ASN A 60 27.89 14.92 -5.55
CA ASN A 60 29.09 14.78 -4.72
C ASN A 60 29.17 13.41 -4.03
N LEU A 61 28.02 12.84 -3.66
CA LEU A 61 27.95 11.53 -3.03
C LEU A 61 28.27 10.40 -4.03
N MET A 62 27.78 10.50 -5.26
CA MET A 62 28.15 9.58 -6.34
C MET A 62 29.65 9.66 -6.66
N ASP A 63 30.20 10.86 -6.84
CA ASP A 63 31.60 11.05 -7.22
C ASP A 63 32.55 10.49 -6.15
N ARG A 64 32.21 10.70 -4.86
CA ARG A 64 32.93 10.10 -3.72
C ARG A 64 32.84 8.58 -3.72
N ALA A 65 31.63 8.04 -3.90
CA ALA A 65 31.42 6.59 -3.89
C ALA A 65 32.13 5.92 -5.07
N TYR A 66 32.16 6.57 -6.23
CA TYR A 66 32.87 6.10 -7.42
C TYR A 66 34.38 6.12 -7.22
N SER A 67 34.92 7.19 -6.64
CA SER A 67 36.35 7.30 -6.31
C SER A 67 36.78 6.23 -5.30
N GLU A 68 35.98 6.01 -4.24
CA GLU A 68 36.22 4.97 -3.25
C GLU A 68 36.19 3.57 -3.91
N TRP A 69 35.21 3.32 -4.79
CA TRP A 69 35.11 2.07 -5.50
C TRP A 69 36.31 1.81 -6.41
N GLN A 70 36.81 2.83 -7.12
CA GLN A 70 38.01 2.72 -7.96
C GLN A 70 39.26 2.37 -7.15
N ILE A 71 39.42 2.92 -5.95
CA ILE A 71 40.55 2.58 -5.05
C ILE A 71 40.48 1.11 -4.65
N LEU A 72 39.29 0.65 -4.22
CA LEU A 72 39.08 -0.75 -3.84
C LEU A 72 39.24 -1.69 -5.05
N ALA A 73 38.90 -1.25 -6.26
CA ALA A 73 39.06 -2.04 -7.49
C ALA A 73 40.54 -2.26 -7.85
N LYS A 74 41.42 -1.33 -7.51
CA LYS A 74 42.87 -1.42 -7.74
C LYS A 74 43.59 -2.28 -6.69
N GLN A 75 43.00 -2.48 -5.52
CA GLN A 75 43.50 -3.44 -4.54
C GLN A 75 43.32 -4.86 -5.09
N GLY A 76 44.44 -5.57 -5.29
CA GLY A 76 44.45 -6.99 -5.68
C GLY A 76 43.94 -7.90 -4.56
N SER A 77 43.91 -9.21 -4.81
CA SER A 77 43.58 -10.22 -3.79
C SER A 77 44.64 -10.24 -2.69
N SER A 78 44.22 -10.08 -1.43
CA SER A 78 45.05 -10.30 -0.25
C SER A 78 45.22 -11.81 0.00
N GLU A 79 46.24 -12.23 0.75
CA GLU A 79 46.36 -13.64 1.20
C GLU A 79 45.24 -14.01 2.20
N ASN A 80 44.56 -13.01 2.77
CA ASN A 80 43.46 -13.20 3.73
C ASN A 80 42.09 -13.23 3.04
N GLU A 81 41.46 -14.41 2.95
CA GLU A 81 40.10 -14.58 2.39
C GLU A 81 39.03 -13.70 3.07
N TRP A 82 39.16 -13.46 4.38
CA TRP A 82 38.23 -12.62 5.13
C TRP A 82 38.29 -11.15 4.71
N GLU A 83 39.50 -10.63 4.45
CA GLU A 83 39.69 -9.26 3.97
C GLU A 83 39.06 -9.09 2.58
N ASP A 84 39.32 -10.03 1.68
CA ASP A 84 38.74 -10.04 0.33
C ASP A 84 37.21 -10.07 0.37
N GLN A 85 36.60 -10.83 1.29
CA GLN A 85 35.15 -10.86 1.45
C GLN A 85 34.60 -9.52 1.97
N THR A 86 35.30 -8.84 2.88
CA THR A 86 34.89 -7.52 3.37
C THR A 86 35.01 -6.44 2.29
N ILE A 87 36.09 -6.47 1.49
CA ILE A 87 36.31 -5.59 0.34
C ILE A 87 35.21 -5.80 -0.69
N ARG A 88 34.84 -7.05 -0.99
CA ARG A 88 33.74 -7.37 -1.91
C ARG A 88 32.40 -6.81 -1.43
N ARG A 89 32.04 -7.03 -0.15
CA ARG A 89 30.83 -6.45 0.45
C ARG A 89 30.83 -4.92 0.37
N ARG A 90 32.00 -4.28 0.57
CA ARG A 90 32.14 -2.83 0.46
C ARG A 90 31.94 -2.35 -0.98
N LYS A 91 32.53 -3.02 -1.97
CA LYS A 91 32.31 -2.74 -3.40
C LYS A 91 30.84 -2.83 -3.77
N ASP A 92 30.15 -3.89 -3.35
CA ASP A 92 28.72 -4.10 -3.62
C ASP A 92 27.85 -3.00 -2.98
N LEU A 93 28.17 -2.59 -1.75
CA LEU A 93 27.49 -1.48 -1.08
C LEU A 93 27.64 -0.16 -1.84
N LEU A 94 28.85 0.14 -2.34
CA LEU A 94 29.13 1.34 -3.12
C LEU A 94 28.37 1.34 -4.44
N ILE A 95 28.33 0.21 -5.15
CA ILE A 95 27.53 0.06 -6.38
C ILE A 95 26.04 0.33 -6.10
N ARG A 96 25.47 -0.28 -5.05
CA ARG A 96 24.07 -0.03 -4.66
C ARG A 96 23.81 1.45 -4.34
N ARG A 97 24.75 2.11 -3.66
CA ARG A 97 24.65 3.54 -3.32
C ARG A 97 24.70 4.43 -4.57
N ILE A 98 25.60 4.14 -5.51
CA ILE A 98 25.71 4.86 -6.78
C ILE A 98 24.43 4.69 -7.59
N ASN A 99 23.92 3.46 -7.71
CA ASN A 99 22.67 3.19 -8.43
C ASN A 99 21.49 3.95 -7.82
N LEU A 100 21.32 3.89 -6.49
CA LEU A 100 20.24 4.62 -5.81
C LEU A 100 20.35 6.14 -6.03
N ALA A 101 21.54 6.72 -5.92
CA ALA A 101 21.73 8.15 -6.16
C ALA A 101 21.47 8.54 -7.63
N LYS A 102 21.87 7.68 -8.57
CA LYS A 102 21.59 7.84 -10.00
C LYS A 102 20.09 7.82 -10.27
N ASP A 103 19.34 6.89 -9.68
CA ASP A 103 17.89 6.77 -9.86
C ASP A 103 17.15 8.02 -9.37
N PHE A 104 17.56 8.59 -8.21
CA PHE A 104 17.03 9.86 -7.72
C PHE A 104 17.31 11.03 -8.68
N LEU A 105 18.53 11.11 -9.23
CA LEU A 105 18.89 12.17 -10.17
C LEU A 105 18.13 12.06 -11.50
N GLN A 106 17.95 10.83 -11.99
CA GLN A 106 17.21 10.58 -13.23
C GLN A 106 15.71 10.89 -13.09
N THR A 107 15.10 10.48 -11.98
CA THR A 107 13.66 10.70 -11.71
C THR A 107 13.36 12.11 -11.20
N ARG A 108 14.38 12.91 -10.88
CA ARG A 108 14.26 14.25 -10.24
C ARG A 108 13.48 14.21 -8.91
N ILE A 109 13.47 13.06 -8.24
CA ILE A 109 12.84 12.89 -6.93
C ILE A 109 13.82 13.40 -5.87
N ARG A 110 13.32 14.19 -4.92
CA ARG A 110 14.14 14.67 -3.81
C ARG A 110 14.14 13.63 -2.68
N PRO A 111 15.32 13.23 -2.15
CA PRO A 111 15.39 12.23 -1.07
C PRO A 111 14.62 12.61 0.19
N GLU A 112 14.50 13.91 0.48
CA GLU A 112 13.76 14.43 1.64
C GLU A 112 12.26 14.08 1.63
N TRP A 113 11.68 13.75 0.48
CA TRP A 113 10.26 13.35 0.35
C TRP A 113 9.97 11.98 0.97
N MET A 114 10.99 11.19 1.31
CA MET A 114 10.82 9.96 2.09
C MET A 114 10.39 10.23 3.54
N VAL A 115 10.57 11.45 4.04
CA VAL A 115 10.07 11.87 5.35
C VAL A 115 8.79 12.67 5.14
N LEU A 116 7.67 12.14 5.63
CA LEU A 116 6.35 12.72 5.44
C LEU A 116 6.08 13.85 6.45
N ASP A 117 5.79 15.06 5.97
CA ASP A 117 5.21 16.13 6.79
C ASP A 117 3.68 16.11 6.77
N PHE A 118 3.13 15.74 5.62
CA PHE A 118 1.69 15.69 5.37
C PHE A 118 1.32 14.24 5.05
N LEU A 119 0.38 13.70 5.82
CA LEU A 119 -0.13 12.35 5.62
C LEU A 119 -1.43 12.43 4.79
N PRO A 120 -1.46 11.86 3.58
CA PRO A 120 -2.67 11.85 2.77
C PRO A 120 -3.75 10.97 3.44
N VAL A 121 -4.98 11.45 3.40
CA VAL A 121 -6.16 10.75 3.93
C VAL A 121 -6.98 10.20 2.78
N LEU A 122 -7.31 8.91 2.80
CA LEU A 122 -8.16 8.32 1.77
C LEU A 122 -9.56 8.95 1.75
N PRO A 123 -10.20 9.08 0.56
CA PRO A 123 -11.58 9.49 0.45
C PRO A 123 -12.53 8.68 1.35
N PRO A 124 -13.59 9.28 1.92
CA PRO A 124 -14.53 8.59 2.80
C PRO A 124 -15.19 7.36 2.16
N GLU A 125 -15.44 7.38 0.85
CA GLU A 125 -16.02 6.25 0.11
C GLU A 125 -15.16 4.97 0.17
N LEU A 126 -13.83 5.12 0.26
CA LEU A 126 -12.92 3.99 0.39
C LEU A 126 -12.76 3.51 1.85
N ARG A 127 -13.36 4.23 2.79
CA ARG A 127 -13.30 3.98 4.24
C ARG A 127 -14.69 4.12 4.88
N PRO A 128 -15.69 3.33 4.44
CA PRO A 128 -17.06 3.51 4.85
C PRO A 128 -17.25 3.28 6.36
N ILE A 129 -18.23 3.97 6.91
CA ILE A 129 -18.81 3.73 8.22
C ILE A 129 -20.23 3.28 7.94
N VAL A 130 -20.57 2.06 8.34
CA VAL A 130 -21.88 1.46 8.05
C VAL A 130 -22.59 1.26 9.37
N GLU A 131 -23.75 1.91 9.51
CA GLU A 131 -24.64 1.69 10.65
C GLU A 131 -25.45 0.40 10.41
N LEU A 132 -25.41 -0.50 11.39
CA LEU A 132 -26.25 -1.70 11.42
C LEU A 132 -27.64 -1.35 11.98
N TYR A 133 -28.61 -2.23 11.72
CA TYR A 133 -29.99 -2.08 12.18
C TYR A 133 -30.14 -1.96 13.71
N GLU A 134 -29.13 -2.39 14.48
CA GLU A 134 -29.13 -2.37 15.95
C GLU A 134 -28.42 -1.14 16.55
N GLY A 135 -28.07 -0.13 15.73
CA GLY A 135 -27.39 1.09 16.18
C GLY A 135 -25.89 0.94 16.42
N GLU A 136 -25.33 -0.26 16.25
CA GLU A 136 -23.88 -0.47 16.17
C GLU A 136 -23.34 0.04 14.83
N SER A 137 -22.23 0.77 14.86
CA SER A 137 -21.53 1.21 13.65
C SER A 137 -20.32 0.33 13.38
N ILE A 138 -20.25 -0.25 12.18
CA ILE A 138 -19.05 -0.91 11.68
C ILE A 138 -18.18 0.16 11.01
N THR A 139 -16.98 0.36 11.55
CA THR A 139 -15.98 1.25 10.98
C THR A 139 -14.89 0.46 10.27
N SER A 140 -14.35 1.01 9.18
CA SER A 140 -13.18 0.40 8.53
C SER A 140 -11.91 0.55 9.37
N ASP A 141 -11.05 -0.49 9.41
CA ASP A 141 -9.78 -0.49 10.16
C ASP A 141 -8.90 0.77 9.92
N PRO A 142 -8.78 1.33 8.69
CA PRO A 142 -8.04 2.57 8.47
C PRO A 142 -8.60 3.77 9.26
N ASN A 143 -9.90 3.84 9.53
CA ASN A 143 -10.50 4.93 10.31
C ASN A 143 -9.97 4.94 11.74
N GLU A 144 -9.81 3.77 12.33
CA GLU A 144 -9.26 3.60 13.68
C GLU A 144 -7.79 4.01 13.75
N LEU A 145 -7.00 3.64 12.73
CA LEU A 145 -5.60 4.04 12.62
C LEU A 145 -5.45 5.56 12.40
N TYR A 146 -6.26 6.16 11.52
CA TYR A 146 -6.30 7.63 11.36
C TYR A 146 -6.71 8.34 12.65
N ARG A 147 -7.72 7.84 13.38
CA ARG A 147 -8.14 8.41 14.67
C ARG A 147 -6.99 8.44 15.66
N LYS A 148 -6.21 7.35 15.76
CA LYS A 148 -5.02 7.28 16.62
C LYS A 148 -3.97 8.31 16.22
N ILE A 149 -3.67 8.45 14.92
CA ILE A 149 -2.69 9.43 14.43
C ILE A 149 -3.13 10.85 14.77
N ILE A 150 -4.38 11.21 14.45
CA ILE A 150 -4.93 12.55 14.73
C ILE A 150 -4.88 12.85 16.22
N TYR A 151 -5.29 11.90 17.06
CA TYR A 151 -5.25 12.05 18.50
C TYR A 151 -3.84 12.33 19.03
N ARG A 152 -2.85 11.53 18.58
CA ARG A 152 -1.44 11.72 18.98
C ARG A 152 -0.85 13.03 18.46
N ASN A 153 -1.21 13.42 17.23
CA ASN A 153 -0.76 14.68 16.64
C ASN A 153 -1.33 15.89 17.39
N ASN A 154 -2.64 15.89 17.68
CA ASN A 154 -3.26 16.97 18.46
C ASN A 154 -2.67 17.04 19.87
N THR A 155 -2.46 15.89 20.52
CA THR A 155 -1.79 15.82 21.82
C THR A 155 -0.39 16.45 21.76
N LEU A 156 0.39 16.19 20.70
CA LEU A 156 1.71 16.82 20.53
C LEU A 156 1.60 18.34 20.30
N ILE A 157 0.61 18.79 19.52
CA ILE A 157 0.35 20.21 19.30
C ILE A 157 0.01 20.89 20.63
N ASP A 158 -0.86 20.30 21.44
CA ASP A 158 -1.24 20.82 22.75
C ASP A 158 -0.02 20.93 23.68
N PHE A 159 0.87 19.94 23.67
CA PHE A 159 2.13 19.99 24.43
C PHE A 159 3.10 21.09 23.96
N LEU A 160 3.09 21.43 22.67
CA LEU A 160 3.92 22.48 22.09
C LEU A 160 3.32 23.87 22.34
N SER A 161 1.99 24.00 22.29
CA SER A 161 1.28 25.27 22.47
C SER A 161 1.08 25.64 23.94
N GLY A 162 0.91 24.64 24.81
CA GLY A 162 0.48 24.85 26.19
C GLY A 162 1.57 25.12 27.21
N SER A 163 2.87 25.19 26.84
CA SER A 163 3.88 24.98 27.87
C SER A 163 5.28 25.57 27.66
N GLU A 164 5.63 26.49 28.54
CA GLU A 164 7.00 26.82 28.97
C GLU A 164 7.64 25.71 29.85
N PHE A 165 6.89 24.65 30.21
CA PHE A 165 7.26 23.66 31.25
C PHE A 165 7.20 22.19 30.81
N THR A 166 6.99 21.85 29.54
CA THR A 166 6.85 20.44 29.12
C THR A 166 8.24 19.81 29.11
N PRO A 167 8.49 18.73 29.89
CA PRO A 167 9.75 18.01 29.83
C PRO A 167 10.03 17.51 28.43
N GLU A 168 11.25 17.76 27.93
CA GLU A 168 11.68 17.36 26.59
C GLU A 168 11.58 15.84 26.37
N GLY A 169 11.78 15.04 27.42
CA GLY A 169 11.59 13.59 27.38
C GLY A 169 10.17 13.18 26.99
N LEU A 170 9.14 13.89 27.48
CA LEU A 170 7.74 13.63 27.10
C LEU A 170 7.50 13.98 25.64
N MET A 171 8.11 15.06 25.13
CA MET A 171 8.00 15.42 23.71
C MET A 171 8.60 14.34 22.80
N VAL A 172 9.77 13.80 23.15
CA VAL A 172 10.40 12.70 22.41
C VAL A 172 9.52 11.44 22.43
N CYS A 173 8.93 11.12 23.57
CA CYS A 173 7.96 10.02 23.68
C CYS A 173 6.73 10.23 22.80
N GLN A 174 6.14 11.43 22.76
CA GLN A 174 5.00 11.72 21.89
C GLN A 174 5.36 11.64 20.40
N LYS A 175 6.53 12.18 20.00
CA LYS A 175 7.03 12.03 18.63
C LYS A 175 7.22 10.56 18.23
N ARG A 176 7.72 9.72 19.14
CA ARG A 176 7.82 8.26 18.93
C ARG A 176 6.44 7.63 18.74
N LEU A 177 5.47 7.97 19.58
CA LEU A 177 4.11 7.42 19.48
C LEU A 177 3.40 7.83 18.18
N ILE A 178 3.65 9.05 17.68
CA ILE A 178 3.16 9.48 16.36
C ILE A 178 3.82 8.64 15.27
N GLN A 179 5.14 8.45 15.32
CA GLN A 179 5.85 7.61 14.36
C GLN A 179 5.28 6.18 14.35
N GLU A 180 5.05 5.57 15.51
CA GLU A 180 4.45 4.24 15.63
C GLU A 180 3.02 4.18 15.07
N ALA A 181 2.22 5.22 15.27
CA ALA A 181 0.88 5.29 14.71
C ALA A 181 0.89 5.44 13.17
N VAL A 182 1.80 6.24 12.62
CA VAL A 182 1.99 6.38 11.17
C VAL A 182 2.53 5.09 10.56
N ASP A 183 3.50 4.46 11.21
CA ASP A 183 4.05 3.17 10.80
C ASP A 183 2.95 2.11 10.77
N ALA A 184 2.08 2.05 11.79
CA ALA A 184 0.95 1.11 11.82
C ALA A 184 -0.10 1.35 10.71
N LEU A 185 -0.31 2.61 10.30
CA LEU A 185 -1.21 2.91 9.17
C LEU A 185 -0.63 2.40 7.84
N ILE A 186 0.67 2.60 7.62
CA ILE A 186 1.34 2.19 6.39
C ILE A 186 1.51 0.67 6.38
N ASP A 187 2.17 0.12 7.40
CA ASP A 187 2.50 -1.30 7.53
C ASP A 187 2.46 -1.74 9.00
N ASN A 188 1.32 -2.30 9.41
CA ASN A 188 1.06 -2.73 10.78
C ASN A 188 1.81 -4.02 11.10
N GLY A 189 2.95 -3.90 11.78
CA GLY A 189 3.77 -5.05 12.20
C GLY A 189 5.23 -4.95 11.78
N ILE A 190 5.59 -3.95 10.95
CA ILE A 190 6.98 -3.75 10.51
C ILE A 190 7.95 -3.49 11.67
N ARG A 191 7.47 -2.91 12.78
CA ARG A 191 8.27 -2.53 13.96
C ARG A 191 7.74 -3.15 15.26
N GLY A 192 7.62 -4.47 15.28
CA GLY A 192 7.35 -5.22 16.50
C GLY A 192 5.88 -5.62 16.64
N GLN A 193 5.27 -5.34 17.78
CA GLN A 193 3.89 -5.77 18.04
C GLN A 193 2.89 -4.93 17.23
N PRO A 194 2.00 -5.57 16.44
CA PRO A 194 1.01 -4.84 15.65
C PRO A 194 0.00 -4.16 16.56
N MET A 195 -0.53 -3.02 16.12
CA MET A 195 -1.67 -2.38 16.78
C MET A 195 -2.91 -3.24 16.60
N ARG A 196 -3.59 -3.50 17.72
CA ARG A 196 -4.77 -4.36 17.79
C ARG A 196 -6.00 -3.60 18.29
N ASP A 197 -7.14 -4.14 17.90
CA ASP A 197 -8.47 -3.77 18.37
C ASP A 197 -8.75 -4.34 19.77
N VAL A 198 -9.89 -3.95 20.37
CA VAL A 198 -10.42 -4.43 21.65
C VAL A 198 -10.53 -5.96 21.66
N ASN A 199 -10.90 -6.55 20.52
CA ASN A 199 -10.99 -8.00 20.34
C ASN A 199 -9.64 -8.68 20.06
N ASN A 200 -8.52 -8.01 20.34
CA ASN A 200 -7.15 -8.49 20.10
C ASN A 200 -6.84 -8.85 18.63
N ARG A 201 -7.68 -8.39 17.69
CA ARG A 201 -7.46 -8.53 16.25
C ARG A 201 -6.53 -7.40 15.75
N PRO A 202 -5.47 -7.68 14.98
CA PRO A 202 -4.65 -6.63 14.38
C PRO A 202 -5.47 -5.82 13.35
N TYR A 203 -5.29 -4.50 13.35
CA TYR A 203 -5.89 -3.64 12.32
C TYR A 203 -5.23 -3.88 10.97
N LYS A 204 -6.04 -3.93 9.89
CA LYS A 204 -5.50 -4.00 8.52
C LYS A 204 -4.86 -2.68 8.11
N SER A 205 -3.59 -2.73 7.71
CA SER A 205 -2.79 -1.58 7.23
C SER A 205 -2.93 -1.35 5.73
N PHE A 206 -2.36 -0.25 5.20
CA PHE A 206 -2.35 -0.03 3.74
C PHE A 206 -1.57 -1.09 2.97
N SER A 207 -0.43 -1.54 3.48
CA SER A 207 0.32 -2.64 2.88
C SER A 207 -0.54 -3.90 2.79
N GLU A 208 -1.24 -4.28 3.86
CA GLU A 208 -2.12 -5.45 3.87
C GLU A 208 -3.35 -5.29 2.96
N LEU A 209 -3.87 -4.08 2.79
CA LEU A 209 -4.94 -3.82 1.84
C LEU A 209 -4.48 -4.03 0.40
N ILE A 210 -3.22 -3.75 0.09
CA ILE A 210 -2.67 -3.84 -1.26
C ILE A 210 -2.15 -5.25 -1.56
N GLU A 211 -1.39 -5.81 -0.62
CA GLU A 211 -0.65 -7.06 -0.74
C GLU A 211 -1.44 -8.27 -0.24
N GLY A 212 -0.93 -9.46 -0.52
CA GLY A 212 -1.56 -10.71 -0.06
C GLY A 212 -2.71 -11.20 -0.94
N LYS A 213 -3.30 -12.34 -0.54
CA LYS A 213 -4.36 -13.02 -1.30
C LYS A 213 -5.69 -12.25 -1.27
N GLU A 214 -6.00 -11.65 -0.12
CA GLU A 214 -7.14 -10.74 0.10
C GLU A 214 -6.80 -9.28 -0.24
N GLY A 215 -5.61 -9.04 -0.81
CA GLY A 215 -5.19 -7.71 -1.23
C GLY A 215 -5.90 -7.26 -2.50
N ARG A 216 -6.00 -5.94 -2.70
CA ARG A 216 -6.68 -5.31 -3.83
C ARG A 216 -6.25 -5.87 -5.18
N PHE A 217 -4.96 -6.11 -5.38
CA PHE A 217 -4.46 -6.61 -6.67
C PHE A 217 -4.98 -8.01 -6.98
N ARG A 218 -4.89 -8.95 -6.04
CA ARG A 218 -5.23 -10.36 -6.28
C ARG A 218 -6.72 -10.63 -6.18
N GLU A 219 -7.41 -9.98 -5.26
CA GLU A 219 -8.84 -10.22 -5.04
C GLU A 219 -9.74 -9.41 -5.97
N ASN A 220 -9.39 -8.14 -6.26
CA ASN A 220 -10.27 -7.23 -6.98
C ASN A 220 -9.80 -6.84 -8.38
N LEU A 221 -8.50 -6.84 -8.67
CA LEU A 221 -7.98 -6.41 -9.98
C LEU A 221 -7.74 -7.59 -10.93
N LEU A 222 -7.06 -8.65 -10.47
CA LEU A 222 -6.76 -9.83 -11.30
C LEU A 222 -7.97 -10.74 -11.50
N GLY A 223 -8.89 -10.80 -10.53
CA GLY A 223 -10.16 -11.50 -10.62
C GLY A 223 -11.28 -10.59 -10.17
N LYS A 224 -12.41 -10.63 -10.86
CA LYS A 224 -13.62 -9.91 -10.45
C LYS A 224 -14.81 -10.85 -10.52
N ARG A 225 -15.81 -10.58 -9.68
CA ARG A 225 -17.14 -11.15 -9.88
C ARG A 225 -17.73 -10.55 -11.15
N VAL A 226 -18.39 -11.40 -11.92
CA VAL A 226 -18.96 -11.04 -13.21
C VAL A 226 -20.46 -11.23 -13.17
N ASP A 227 -21.18 -10.26 -13.73
CA ASP A 227 -22.62 -10.37 -13.97
C ASP A 227 -22.89 -11.44 -15.05
N TYR A 228 -24.14 -11.89 -15.15
CA TYR A 228 -24.55 -12.95 -16.09
C TYR A 228 -23.75 -14.25 -15.92
N SER A 229 -23.47 -14.63 -14.66
CA SER A 229 -22.84 -15.90 -14.32
C SER A 229 -23.75 -16.73 -13.42
N GLY A 230 -23.59 -18.06 -13.51
CA GLY A 230 -24.36 -19.02 -12.73
C GLY A 230 -23.50 -20.22 -12.36
N ARG A 231 -23.90 -20.93 -11.30
CA ARG A 231 -23.23 -22.16 -10.84
C ARG A 231 -24.28 -23.23 -10.55
N SER A 232 -24.05 -24.43 -11.04
CA SER A 232 -24.90 -25.60 -10.77
C SER A 232 -24.08 -26.88 -10.72
N VAL A 233 -24.72 -27.97 -10.32
CA VAL A 233 -24.14 -29.32 -10.33
C VAL A 233 -24.13 -29.85 -11.76
N ILE A 234 -23.04 -30.52 -12.14
CA ILE A 234 -22.90 -31.14 -13.46
C ILE A 234 -23.46 -32.57 -13.43
N VAL A 235 -24.19 -32.94 -14.47
CA VAL A 235 -24.73 -34.29 -14.69
C VAL A 235 -24.34 -34.74 -16.09
N VAL A 236 -24.00 -36.02 -16.24
CA VAL A 236 -23.62 -36.60 -17.53
C VAL A 236 -24.86 -36.68 -18.43
N GLY A 237 -24.77 -36.13 -19.65
CA GLY A 237 -25.83 -36.19 -20.66
C GLY A 237 -25.37 -36.95 -21.91
N PRO A 238 -25.51 -38.29 -21.97
CA PRO A 238 -25.00 -39.10 -23.09
C PRO A 238 -25.65 -38.81 -24.44
N SER A 239 -26.84 -38.20 -24.45
CA SER A 239 -27.59 -37.83 -25.66
C SER A 239 -27.14 -36.50 -26.29
N LEU A 240 -26.25 -35.75 -25.64
CA LEU A 240 -25.80 -34.45 -26.11
C LEU A 240 -24.68 -34.58 -27.15
N SER A 241 -24.72 -33.73 -28.17
CA SER A 241 -23.59 -33.61 -29.10
C SER A 241 -22.40 -32.90 -28.43
N LEU A 242 -21.19 -33.10 -28.96
CA LEU A 242 -19.95 -32.51 -28.42
C LEU A 242 -19.98 -30.97 -28.26
N HIS A 243 -20.77 -30.27 -29.07
CA HIS A 243 -20.88 -28.80 -29.03
C HIS A 243 -22.06 -28.32 -28.17
N GLN A 244 -22.82 -29.22 -27.53
CA GLN A 244 -24.04 -28.90 -26.80
C GLN A 244 -23.86 -29.07 -25.29
N CYS A 245 -24.64 -28.31 -24.51
CA CYS A 245 -24.76 -28.52 -23.07
C CYS A 245 -26.20 -28.32 -22.61
N GLY A 246 -26.63 -29.10 -21.61
CA GLY A 246 -27.93 -28.88 -20.96
C GLY A 246 -27.87 -27.71 -19.98
N LEU A 247 -28.78 -26.75 -20.11
CA LEU A 247 -28.89 -25.61 -19.19
C LEU A 247 -30.22 -25.70 -18.41
N PRO A 248 -30.20 -25.66 -17.05
CA PRO A 248 -31.44 -25.63 -16.29
C PRO A 248 -32.30 -24.42 -16.67
N ARG A 249 -33.62 -24.64 -16.82
CA ARG A 249 -34.55 -23.60 -17.29
C ARG A 249 -34.54 -22.36 -16.41
N GLU A 250 -34.54 -22.54 -15.09
CA GLU A 250 -34.49 -21.44 -14.11
C GLU A 250 -33.23 -20.59 -14.31
N LEU A 251 -32.08 -21.25 -14.46
CA LEU A 251 -30.79 -20.60 -14.65
C LEU A 251 -30.74 -19.88 -16.02
N SER A 252 -31.35 -20.45 -17.06
CA SER A 252 -31.45 -19.79 -18.37
C SER A 252 -32.25 -18.48 -18.32
N ILE A 253 -33.33 -18.42 -17.52
CA ILE A 253 -34.13 -17.21 -17.39
C ILE A 253 -33.34 -16.10 -16.71
N GLU A 254 -32.57 -16.42 -15.66
CA GLU A 254 -31.75 -15.41 -14.96
C GLU A 254 -30.55 -14.95 -15.80
N LEU A 255 -29.83 -15.88 -16.44
CA LEU A 255 -28.68 -15.52 -17.29
C LEU A 255 -29.11 -14.65 -18.49
N PHE A 256 -30.23 -14.97 -19.12
CA PHE A 256 -30.72 -14.26 -20.30
C PHE A 256 -31.82 -13.25 -19.98
N GLN A 257 -32.00 -12.85 -18.72
CA GLN A 257 -33.14 -12.06 -18.25
C GLN A 257 -33.37 -10.79 -19.09
N ALA A 258 -32.31 -10.07 -19.44
CA ALA A 258 -32.40 -8.87 -20.28
C ALA A 258 -32.96 -9.16 -21.67
N PHE A 259 -32.54 -10.26 -22.30
CA PHE A 259 -32.99 -10.67 -23.63
C PHE A 259 -34.42 -11.23 -23.60
N VAL A 260 -34.75 -11.98 -22.55
CA VAL A 260 -36.12 -12.47 -22.33
C VAL A 260 -37.09 -11.30 -22.19
N ILE A 261 -36.76 -10.29 -21.38
CA ILE A 261 -37.60 -9.10 -21.22
C ILE A 261 -37.75 -8.35 -22.55
N ARG A 262 -36.68 -8.20 -23.33
CA ARG A 262 -36.72 -7.57 -24.66
C ARG A 262 -37.70 -8.29 -25.60
N ASN A 263 -37.64 -9.61 -25.68
CA ASN A 263 -38.52 -10.38 -26.55
C ASN A 263 -39.97 -10.39 -26.08
N LEU A 264 -40.22 -10.46 -24.77
CA LEU A 264 -41.59 -10.36 -24.22
C LEU A 264 -42.28 -9.04 -24.61
N ILE A 265 -41.53 -7.94 -24.62
CA ILE A 265 -42.04 -6.63 -25.06
C ILE A 265 -42.19 -6.60 -26.59
N GLY A 266 -41.18 -7.12 -27.33
CA GLY A 266 -41.20 -7.16 -28.79
C GLY A 266 -42.37 -7.95 -29.37
N TRP A 267 -42.72 -9.07 -28.75
CA TRP A 267 -43.87 -9.91 -29.13
C TRP A 267 -45.22 -9.40 -28.60
N ARG A 268 -45.24 -8.22 -27.96
CA ARG A 268 -46.44 -7.61 -27.34
C ARG A 268 -47.10 -8.48 -26.26
N ILE A 269 -46.36 -9.42 -25.67
CA ILE A 269 -46.83 -10.23 -24.54
C ILE A 269 -46.81 -9.38 -23.25
N ALA A 270 -45.74 -8.61 -23.05
CA ALA A 270 -45.63 -7.66 -21.95
C ALA A 270 -45.77 -6.22 -22.46
N ARG A 271 -46.55 -5.40 -21.74
CA ARG A 271 -46.75 -3.98 -22.08
C ARG A 271 -45.52 -3.11 -21.78
N ASN A 272 -44.78 -3.41 -20.71
CA ASN A 272 -43.63 -2.63 -20.26
C ASN A 272 -42.63 -3.49 -19.45
N LEU A 273 -41.47 -2.91 -19.13
CA LEU A 273 -40.40 -3.56 -18.37
C LEU A 273 -40.89 -4.14 -17.02
N ARG A 274 -41.72 -3.38 -16.28
CA ARG A 274 -42.22 -3.80 -14.97
C ARG A 274 -43.16 -5.00 -15.09
N ALA A 275 -44.05 -4.99 -16.09
CA ALA A 275 -44.94 -6.10 -16.38
C ALA A 275 -44.14 -7.35 -16.76
N ALA A 276 -43.14 -7.23 -17.64
CA ALA A 276 -42.27 -8.36 -18.00
C ALA A 276 -41.53 -8.94 -16.79
N LYS A 277 -40.95 -8.08 -15.93
CA LYS A 277 -40.31 -8.52 -14.67
C LYS A 277 -41.29 -9.20 -13.73
N ASN A 278 -42.53 -8.71 -13.63
CA ASN A 278 -43.56 -9.32 -12.79
C ASN A 278 -44.02 -10.67 -13.34
N MET A 279 -44.16 -10.82 -14.66
CA MET A 279 -44.46 -12.09 -15.30
C MET A 279 -43.37 -13.12 -15.01
N ILE A 280 -42.09 -12.74 -15.14
CA ILE A 280 -40.93 -13.60 -14.82
C ILE A 280 -40.97 -14.05 -13.36
N ARG A 281 -41.21 -13.13 -12.42
CA ARG A 281 -41.34 -13.45 -11.00
C ARG A 281 -42.50 -14.40 -10.68
N LYS A 282 -43.60 -14.32 -11.43
CA LYS A 282 -44.76 -15.21 -11.29
C LYS A 282 -44.58 -16.59 -11.93
N GLY A 283 -43.54 -16.77 -12.76
CA GLY A 283 -43.26 -18.04 -13.42
C GLY A 283 -44.33 -18.46 -14.43
N GLU A 284 -44.91 -17.51 -15.16
CA GLU A 284 -45.96 -17.82 -16.15
C GLU A 284 -45.48 -18.83 -17.20
N PRO A 285 -46.30 -19.81 -17.61
CA PRO A 285 -45.86 -20.92 -18.44
C PRO A 285 -45.37 -20.52 -19.84
N ILE A 286 -45.84 -19.36 -20.33
CA ILE A 286 -45.43 -18.77 -21.62
C ILE A 286 -43.93 -18.42 -21.61
N ILE A 287 -43.38 -18.08 -20.45
CA ILE A 287 -42.00 -17.62 -20.30
C ILE A 287 -41.03 -18.75 -20.63
N TRP A 288 -41.36 -20.01 -20.38
CA TRP A 288 -40.46 -21.14 -20.65
C TRP A 288 -40.14 -21.35 -22.12
N LYS A 289 -40.97 -20.83 -23.04
CA LYS A 289 -40.73 -20.93 -24.49
C LYS A 289 -39.80 -19.84 -25.01
N VAL A 290 -39.73 -18.70 -24.33
CA VAL A 290 -38.98 -17.51 -24.77
C VAL A 290 -37.45 -17.76 -24.73
N PRO A 291 -36.86 -18.32 -23.65
CA PRO A 291 -35.43 -18.61 -23.60
C PRO A 291 -34.94 -19.53 -24.72
N GLN A 292 -35.76 -20.49 -25.17
CA GLN A 292 -35.34 -21.42 -26.23
C GLN A 292 -35.02 -20.69 -27.53
N GLU A 293 -35.81 -19.68 -27.87
CA GLU A 293 -35.54 -18.84 -29.05
C GLU A 293 -34.36 -17.90 -28.82
N VAL A 294 -34.25 -17.31 -27.63
CA VAL A 294 -33.14 -16.42 -27.25
C VAL A 294 -31.80 -17.16 -27.30
N MET A 295 -31.75 -18.38 -26.78
CA MET A 295 -30.54 -19.19 -26.66
C MET A 295 -30.02 -19.69 -28.02
N ARG A 296 -30.87 -19.73 -29.04
CA ARG A 296 -30.50 -20.25 -30.36
C ARG A 296 -29.41 -19.36 -30.98
N GLY A 297 -28.24 -19.95 -31.24
CA GLY A 297 -27.09 -19.24 -31.82
C GLY A 297 -26.27 -18.43 -30.82
N HIS A 298 -26.58 -18.49 -29.52
CA HIS A 298 -25.84 -17.81 -28.45
C HIS A 298 -25.14 -18.84 -27.56
N PRO A 299 -23.85 -19.14 -27.81
CA PRO A 299 -23.11 -20.09 -26.98
C PRO A 299 -22.84 -19.51 -25.58
N ILE A 300 -22.77 -20.39 -24.59
CA ILE A 300 -22.38 -20.07 -23.21
C ILE A 300 -21.01 -20.64 -22.87
N LEU A 301 -20.33 -20.03 -21.91
CA LEU A 301 -19.04 -20.52 -21.41
C LEU A 301 -19.25 -21.37 -20.17
N LEU A 302 -18.79 -22.62 -20.21
CA LEU A 302 -18.73 -23.50 -19.05
C LEU A 302 -17.31 -23.49 -18.48
N ASN A 303 -17.21 -23.42 -17.16
CA ASN A 303 -15.96 -23.39 -16.42
C ASN A 303 -15.97 -24.43 -15.30
N ARG A 304 -14.87 -25.18 -15.13
CA ARG A 304 -14.65 -26.06 -13.97
C ARG A 304 -13.37 -25.66 -13.23
N ALA A 305 -13.52 -25.26 -11.98
CA ALA A 305 -12.38 -25.00 -11.10
C ALA A 305 -11.75 -26.32 -10.62
N PRO A 306 -10.40 -26.41 -10.49
CA PRO A 306 -9.41 -25.38 -10.84
C PRO A 306 -9.14 -25.29 -12.36
N THR A 307 -9.02 -24.07 -12.88
CA THR A 307 -8.69 -23.81 -14.29
C THR A 307 -7.17 -23.84 -14.50
N LEU A 308 -6.63 -25.03 -14.77
CA LEU A 308 -5.18 -25.23 -14.94
C LEU A 308 -4.65 -24.77 -16.30
N HIS A 309 -5.48 -24.85 -17.34
CA HIS A 309 -5.11 -24.53 -18.72
C HIS A 309 -6.32 -23.96 -19.48
N ARG A 310 -6.09 -23.48 -20.70
CA ARG A 310 -7.12 -22.86 -21.54
C ARG A 310 -8.41 -23.69 -21.73
N LEU A 311 -8.31 -25.02 -21.78
CA LEU A 311 -9.47 -25.91 -21.98
C LEU A 311 -10.35 -26.07 -20.73
N GLY A 312 -9.99 -25.45 -19.59
CA GLY A 312 -10.85 -25.43 -18.40
C GLY A 312 -12.10 -24.57 -18.58
N ILE A 313 -12.09 -23.69 -19.59
CA ILE A 313 -13.24 -22.90 -20.03
C ILE A 313 -13.52 -23.24 -21.49
N GLN A 314 -14.75 -23.62 -21.80
CA GLN A 314 -15.15 -24.04 -23.15
C GLN A 314 -16.55 -23.51 -23.48
N ALA A 315 -16.78 -23.24 -24.76
CA ALA A 315 -18.05 -22.72 -25.26
C ALA A 315 -18.95 -23.86 -25.75
N TYR A 316 -20.23 -23.81 -25.39
CA TYR A 316 -21.25 -24.79 -25.77
C TYR A 316 -22.56 -24.10 -26.15
N GLN A 317 -23.31 -24.70 -27.07
CA GLN A 317 -24.67 -24.30 -27.39
C GLN A 317 -25.63 -24.84 -26.30
N PRO A 318 -26.31 -23.97 -25.54
CA PRO A 318 -27.28 -24.41 -24.55
C PRO A 318 -28.54 -24.98 -25.22
N ILE A 319 -29.08 -26.06 -24.64
CA ILE A 319 -30.36 -26.68 -25.01
C ILE A 319 -31.36 -26.73 -23.85
#